data_AF-A0AB39I683-F1
#
_entry.id   AF-A0AB39I683-F1
#
_cell.length_a   1.000
_cell.length_b   1.000
_cell.length_c   1.000
_cell.angle_alpha   90.00
_cell.angle_beta   90.00
_cell.angle_gamma   90.00
#
_symmetry.space_group_name_H-M   'P 1'
#
loop_
_entity.id
_entity.type
_entity.pdbx_description
1 polymer ?
#
loop_
_entity_poly.entity_id
_entity_poly.type
_entity_poly.pdbx_seq_one_letter_code
_entity_poly.pdbx_strand_id
1 'polypeptide(L)'
;MIGAGAATGAGIGQLIGRLSFACHEAGEIDKGSGNVNINGKPAARAHVDNALCSEHGPVPKIQAQGSDTVYINGQPAARVGDRTVCDAKISAGSPNVYIGGGTETTDEIDPEVPVWLELSVMGIGLASAVVLVGPAMAAWGLLGGVLGGTAGYKLGGDLYGEDSNQQKLLAFGGAFLGGGLSARYKLQPNGGLGSNLGNVKITKRAALPLTPKAKGVSPEVYQKLRARTPSKEIQAMVNKDVALPMKDSALPGLEITKPLYADHVVPMKQITEMNGFNKLAFDNQLEVLNYKPNSSPLSETANTYRGAKTYEQWTRYRKGGIDVDPSFRSSMMGRSAKLEIELQEKIYSLLP
;
A
#
# COMPACT_ATOMS: atom_id res chain seq x y z
N MET A 1 -9.08 30.14 3.10
CA MET A 1 -8.38 28.84 3.33
C MET A 1 -9.11 27.89 4.30
N ILE A 2 -10.18 28.29 4.99
CA ILE A 2 -10.82 27.41 6.00
C ILE A 2 -11.97 26.55 5.41
N GLY A 3 -12.54 26.93 4.25
CA GLY A 3 -13.76 26.27 3.75
C GLY A 3 -13.65 25.11 2.78
N ALA A 4 -12.53 24.96 2.07
CA ALA A 4 -12.33 23.80 1.20
C ALA A 4 -11.85 22.55 1.97
N GLY A 5 -11.36 22.74 3.20
CA GLY A 5 -10.91 21.65 4.09
C GLY A 5 -12.05 20.98 4.88
N ALA A 6 -13.18 21.66 5.07
CA ALA A 6 -14.23 21.18 5.97
C ALA A 6 -15.03 19.99 5.41
N ALA A 7 -15.33 19.98 4.10
CA ALA A 7 -16.04 18.85 3.47
C ALA A 7 -15.11 17.66 3.13
N THR A 8 -13.80 17.89 3.08
CA THR A 8 -12.80 16.85 2.76
C THR A 8 -12.32 16.09 3.99
N GLY A 9 -12.48 16.64 5.20
CA GLY A 9 -12.04 15.99 6.45
C GLY A 9 -12.67 14.62 6.70
N ALA A 10 -13.97 14.45 6.44
CA ALA A 10 -14.69 13.19 6.62
C ALA A 10 -14.15 12.08 5.69
N GLY A 11 -13.92 12.42 4.42
CA GLY A 11 -13.46 11.45 3.41
C GLY A 11 -11.99 11.06 3.56
N ILE A 12 -11.15 11.91 4.16
CA ILE A 12 -9.72 11.59 4.38
C ILE A 12 -9.56 10.46 5.40
N GLY A 13 -10.33 10.45 6.49
CA GLY A 13 -10.29 9.37 7.49
C GLY A 13 -10.66 8.02 6.88
N GLN A 14 -11.78 7.97 6.15
CA GLN A 14 -12.21 6.77 5.41
C GLN A 14 -11.19 6.33 4.36
N LEU A 15 -10.56 7.29 3.66
CA LEU A 15 -9.52 6.97 2.68
C LEU A 15 -8.32 6.31 3.37
N ILE A 16 -7.80 6.94 4.44
CA ILE A 16 -6.62 6.43 5.16
C ILE A 16 -6.90 5.02 5.69
N GLY A 17 -8.05 4.79 6.33
CA GLY A 17 -8.43 3.48 6.85
C GLY A 17 -8.58 2.38 5.78
N ARG A 18 -8.83 2.74 4.51
CA ARG A 18 -8.95 1.81 3.39
C ARG A 18 -7.65 1.52 2.66
N LEU A 19 -6.56 2.22 2.99
CA LEU A 19 -5.26 1.97 2.40
C LEU A 19 -4.63 0.74 3.06
N SER A 20 -4.04 -0.13 2.25
CA SER A 20 -3.57 -1.44 2.72
C SER A 20 -2.53 -1.40 3.85
N PHE A 21 -1.86 -0.26 4.07
CA PHE A 21 -0.91 -0.10 5.17
C PHE A 21 -1.58 0.24 6.52
N ALA A 22 -2.82 0.72 6.49
CA ALA A 22 -3.61 1.05 7.68
C ALA A 22 -4.54 -0.09 8.09
N CYS A 23 -4.69 -1.11 7.25
CA CYS A 23 -5.45 -2.32 7.56
C CYS A 23 -4.57 -3.33 8.31
N HIS A 24 -5.14 -3.99 9.29
CA HIS A 24 -4.57 -5.18 9.94
C HIS A 24 -5.48 -6.38 9.74
N GLU A 25 -4.92 -7.58 9.90
CA GLU A 25 -5.71 -8.81 9.83
C GLU A 25 -6.53 -8.95 11.12
N ALA A 26 -7.85 -8.83 11.00
CA ALA A 26 -8.79 -8.93 12.11
C ALA A 26 -9.17 -10.38 12.45
N GLY A 27 -8.70 -11.37 11.68
CA GLY A 27 -8.96 -12.79 11.90
C GLY A 27 -9.02 -13.62 10.63
N GLU A 28 -9.58 -14.82 10.71
CA GLU A 28 -9.58 -15.82 9.63
C GLU A 28 -10.97 -16.43 9.37
N ILE A 29 -11.14 -16.99 8.16
CA ILE A 29 -12.34 -17.73 7.80
C ILE A 29 -12.27 -19.13 8.42
N ASP A 30 -13.23 -19.46 9.29
CA ASP A 30 -13.25 -20.70 10.09
C ASP A 30 -13.93 -21.85 9.34
N LYS A 31 -15.00 -21.57 8.59
CA LYS A 31 -15.78 -22.60 7.87
C LYS A 31 -15.87 -22.30 6.38
N GLY A 32 -16.05 -23.35 5.59
CA GLY A 32 -16.25 -23.28 4.14
C GLY A 32 -17.11 -24.44 3.65
N SER A 33 -17.23 -24.58 2.34
CA SER A 33 -17.90 -25.70 1.69
C SER A 33 -17.34 -27.06 2.11
N GLY A 34 -18.22 -28.03 2.36
CA GLY A 34 -17.84 -29.39 2.72
C GLY A 34 -17.37 -30.27 1.55
N ASN A 35 -17.52 -29.83 0.30
CA ASN A 35 -17.18 -30.63 -0.88
C ASN A 35 -16.59 -29.83 -2.06
N VAL A 36 -16.51 -28.50 -1.96
CA VAL A 36 -15.85 -27.66 -2.96
C VAL A 36 -14.60 -27.06 -2.31
N ASN A 37 -13.45 -27.42 -2.86
CA ASN A 37 -12.15 -26.94 -2.37
C ASN A 37 -11.47 -26.11 -3.45
N ILE A 38 -10.83 -25.01 -3.04
CA ILE A 38 -9.97 -24.16 -3.86
C ILE A 38 -8.55 -24.30 -3.32
N ASN A 39 -7.64 -24.85 -4.14
CA ASN A 39 -6.27 -25.17 -3.74
C ASN A 39 -6.18 -25.97 -2.42
N GLY A 40 -7.06 -26.96 -2.25
CA GLY A 40 -7.08 -27.84 -1.08
C GLY A 40 -7.78 -27.25 0.15
N LYS A 41 -8.16 -25.97 0.17
CA LYS A 41 -8.94 -25.36 1.26
C LYS A 41 -10.43 -25.31 0.92
N PRO A 42 -11.34 -25.49 1.89
CA PRO A 42 -12.78 -25.28 1.69
C PRO A 42 -13.08 -23.91 1.10
N ALA A 43 -13.93 -23.84 0.07
CA ALA A 43 -14.32 -22.58 -0.53
C ALA A 43 -15.32 -21.83 0.37
N ALA A 44 -15.06 -20.56 0.66
CA ALA A 44 -15.92 -19.73 1.50
C ALA A 44 -17.17 -19.26 0.73
N ARG A 45 -18.30 -19.19 1.43
CA ARG A 45 -19.61 -18.80 0.90
C ARG A 45 -20.26 -17.74 1.77
N ALA A 46 -20.95 -16.80 1.14
CA ALA A 46 -21.81 -15.86 1.85
C ALA A 46 -22.95 -16.59 2.58
N HIS A 47 -23.57 -15.93 3.55
CA HIS A 47 -24.72 -16.37 4.35
C HIS A 47 -24.50 -17.55 5.31
N VAL A 48 -23.62 -18.48 4.98
CA VAL A 48 -23.50 -19.75 5.72
C VAL A 48 -22.17 -19.90 6.44
N ASP A 49 -21.09 -19.42 5.82
CA ASP A 49 -19.76 -19.61 6.36
C ASP A 49 -19.37 -18.45 7.28
N ASN A 50 -18.54 -18.77 8.29
CA ASN A 50 -18.20 -17.83 9.35
C ASN A 50 -16.70 -17.51 9.34
N ALA A 51 -16.37 -16.30 9.77
CA ALA A 51 -15.04 -15.86 10.15
C ALA A 51 -14.96 -15.61 11.65
N LEU A 52 -13.80 -15.90 12.22
CA LEU A 52 -13.46 -15.51 13.57
C LEU A 52 -12.87 -14.09 13.51
N CYS A 53 -13.45 -13.16 14.26
CA CYS A 53 -12.98 -11.78 14.35
C CYS A 53 -12.44 -11.52 15.76
N SER A 54 -11.17 -11.14 15.88
CA SER A 54 -10.53 -10.87 17.18
C SER A 54 -10.98 -9.55 17.82
N GLU A 55 -11.53 -8.62 17.04
CA GLU A 55 -11.89 -7.27 17.48
C GLU A 55 -13.27 -7.19 18.15
N HIS A 56 -14.19 -8.11 17.83
CA HIS A 56 -15.60 -8.04 18.24
C HIS A 56 -16.04 -9.20 19.16
N GLY A 57 -15.07 -9.78 19.89
CA GLY A 57 -15.28 -10.91 20.80
C GLY A 57 -15.39 -12.27 20.10
N PRO A 58 -15.62 -13.36 20.85
CA PRO A 58 -15.53 -14.74 20.35
C PRO A 58 -16.69 -15.18 19.45
N VAL A 59 -17.57 -14.25 19.04
CA VAL A 59 -18.76 -14.57 18.25
C VAL A 59 -18.38 -14.66 16.77
N PRO A 60 -18.55 -15.83 16.12
CA PRO A 60 -18.28 -15.97 14.70
C PRO A 60 -19.13 -15.00 13.88
N LYS A 61 -18.53 -14.40 12.85
CA LYS A 61 -19.14 -13.41 11.97
C LYS A 61 -19.41 -14.05 10.61
N ILE A 62 -20.67 -14.05 10.20
CA ILE A 62 -21.08 -14.60 8.90
C ILE A 62 -20.44 -13.77 7.77
N GLN A 63 -20.09 -14.44 6.67
CA GLN A 63 -19.76 -13.77 5.41
C GLN A 63 -21.02 -13.16 4.83
N ALA A 64 -21.12 -11.83 4.82
CA ALA A 64 -22.33 -11.13 4.42
C ALA A 64 -22.41 -10.85 2.91
N GLN A 65 -21.31 -11.04 2.18
CA GLN A 65 -21.22 -10.75 0.75
C GLN A 65 -20.54 -11.88 -0.04
N GLY A 66 -20.91 -12.00 -1.31
CA GLY A 66 -20.31 -12.92 -2.26
C GLY A 66 -20.61 -12.55 -3.71
N SER A 67 -20.26 -13.43 -4.65
CA SER A 67 -20.55 -13.27 -6.09
C SER A 67 -22.04 -13.42 -6.39
N ASP A 68 -22.58 -12.48 -7.17
CA ASP A 68 -23.97 -12.49 -7.68
C ASP A 68 -24.25 -13.50 -8.80
N THR A 69 -23.20 -14.16 -9.31
CA THR A 69 -23.28 -15.02 -10.50
C THR A 69 -22.63 -16.38 -10.29
N VAL A 70 -21.75 -16.50 -9.30
CA VAL A 70 -21.05 -17.75 -8.97
C VAL A 70 -21.49 -18.24 -7.60
N TYR A 71 -22.14 -19.40 -7.59
CA TYR A 71 -22.68 -20.02 -6.40
C TYR A 71 -21.92 -21.33 -6.07
N ILE A 72 -21.62 -21.55 -4.80
CA ILE A 72 -21.01 -22.76 -4.27
C ILE A 72 -21.99 -23.39 -3.27
N ASN A 73 -22.43 -24.61 -3.57
CA ASN A 73 -23.53 -25.27 -2.84
C ASN A 73 -24.80 -24.40 -2.71
N GLY A 74 -25.12 -23.63 -3.74
CA GLY A 74 -26.31 -22.77 -3.77
C GLY A 74 -26.18 -21.46 -3.00
N GLN A 75 -25.00 -21.11 -2.48
CA GLN A 75 -24.74 -19.84 -1.81
C GLN A 75 -23.73 -19.00 -2.60
N PRO A 76 -23.82 -17.66 -2.59
CA PRO A 76 -22.85 -16.78 -3.26
C PRO A 76 -21.42 -17.09 -2.83
N ALA A 77 -20.51 -17.24 -3.79
CA ALA A 77 -19.11 -17.53 -3.49
C ALA A 77 -18.41 -16.28 -2.93
N ALA A 78 -17.83 -16.38 -1.73
CA ALA A 78 -17.12 -15.25 -1.11
C ALA A 78 -15.73 -15.07 -1.75
N ARG A 79 -15.30 -13.82 -1.94
CA ARG A 79 -14.08 -13.45 -2.66
C ARG A 79 -13.23 -12.48 -1.87
N VAL A 80 -12.00 -12.28 -2.34
CA VAL A 80 -11.18 -11.17 -1.88
C VAL A 80 -11.94 -9.88 -2.12
N GLY A 81 -12.19 -9.17 -1.04
CA GLY A 81 -12.87 -7.90 -1.02
C GLY A 81 -14.36 -7.91 -0.69
N ASP A 82 -14.97 -9.09 -0.57
CA ASP A 82 -16.31 -9.21 0.01
C ASP A 82 -16.24 -9.03 1.54
N ARG A 83 -17.36 -8.63 2.16
CA ARG A 83 -17.45 -8.30 3.58
C ARG A 83 -18.12 -9.37 4.43
N THR A 84 -17.73 -9.41 5.69
CA THR A 84 -18.45 -10.07 6.78
C THR A 84 -19.52 -9.15 7.39
N VAL A 85 -20.39 -9.71 8.23
CA VAL A 85 -21.42 -8.94 8.97
C VAL A 85 -20.84 -7.85 9.87
N CYS A 86 -19.58 -7.93 10.30
CA CYS A 86 -18.94 -6.88 11.08
C CYS A 86 -18.15 -5.87 10.22
N ASP A 87 -18.49 -5.74 8.93
CA ASP A 87 -17.87 -4.86 7.93
C ASP A 87 -16.38 -5.17 7.62
N ALA A 88 -15.82 -6.24 8.19
CA ALA A 88 -14.47 -6.68 7.88
C ALA A 88 -14.39 -7.27 6.47
N LYS A 89 -13.38 -6.86 5.70
CA LYS A 89 -13.15 -7.23 4.30
C LYS A 89 -12.21 -8.42 4.18
N ILE A 90 -12.51 -9.39 3.33
CA ILE A 90 -11.61 -10.52 3.03
C ILE A 90 -10.37 -9.98 2.32
N SER A 91 -9.20 -10.09 2.97
CA SER A 91 -7.94 -9.52 2.51
C SER A 91 -7.11 -10.45 1.62
N ALA A 92 -7.33 -11.76 1.71
CA ALA A 92 -6.53 -12.77 1.02
C ALA A 92 -7.39 -13.90 0.46
N GLY A 93 -6.95 -14.48 -0.65
CA GLY A 93 -7.63 -15.55 -1.35
C GLY A 93 -6.66 -16.38 -2.19
N SER A 94 -7.22 -17.19 -3.08
CA SER A 94 -6.42 -18.03 -3.97
C SER A 94 -5.59 -17.20 -4.96
N PRO A 95 -4.29 -17.48 -5.16
CA PRO A 95 -3.44 -16.69 -6.06
C PRO A 95 -3.71 -16.93 -7.55
N ASN A 96 -4.47 -17.97 -7.90
CA ASN A 96 -4.69 -18.42 -9.28
C ASN A 96 -6.14 -18.80 -9.59
N VAL A 97 -7.06 -18.59 -8.66
CA VAL A 97 -8.50 -18.83 -8.87
C VAL A 97 -9.23 -17.52 -8.63
N TYR A 98 -9.87 -17.02 -9.69
CA TYR A 98 -10.60 -15.76 -9.68
C TYR A 98 -12.08 -16.04 -9.93
N ILE A 99 -12.91 -15.54 -9.03
CA ILE A 99 -14.37 -15.67 -9.13
C ILE A 99 -14.91 -14.33 -9.60
N GLY A 100 -15.57 -14.32 -10.75
CA GLY A 100 -16.16 -13.13 -11.35
C GLY A 100 -17.51 -12.75 -10.73
N GLY A 101 -18.21 -11.84 -11.39
CA GLY A 101 -19.53 -11.35 -10.97
C GLY A 101 -19.49 -10.03 -10.20
N GLY A 102 -20.65 -9.41 -10.06
CA GLY A 102 -20.88 -8.35 -9.09
C GLY A 102 -20.89 -8.88 -7.65
N THR A 103 -21.17 -8.00 -6.69
CA THR A 103 -21.28 -8.35 -5.27
C THR A 103 -22.74 -8.39 -4.86
N GLU A 104 -23.19 -9.53 -4.34
CA GLU A 104 -24.47 -9.72 -3.68
C GLU A 104 -24.28 -9.65 -2.17
N THR A 105 -25.11 -8.87 -1.47
CA THR A 105 -25.14 -8.80 -0.01
C THR A 105 -26.27 -9.71 0.49
N THR A 106 -25.93 -10.80 1.17
CA THR A 106 -26.87 -11.78 1.69
C THR A 106 -27.38 -11.46 3.09
N ASP A 107 -26.56 -10.77 3.89
CA ASP A 107 -26.84 -10.48 5.29
C ASP A 107 -26.57 -9.00 5.60
N GLU A 108 -27.24 -8.49 6.64
CA GLU A 108 -27.02 -7.12 7.09
C GLU A 108 -25.59 -6.95 7.63
N ILE A 109 -24.94 -5.88 7.21
CA ILE A 109 -23.59 -5.52 7.63
C ILE A 109 -23.70 -4.43 8.67
N ASP A 110 -23.15 -4.69 9.85
CA ASP A 110 -22.96 -3.72 10.92
C ASP A 110 -21.70 -2.88 10.62
N PRO A 111 -21.83 -1.63 10.16
CA PRO A 111 -20.67 -0.81 9.79
C PRO A 111 -19.88 -0.38 11.03
N GLU A 112 -18.55 -0.37 10.93
CA GLU A 112 -17.66 0.08 12.02
C GLU A 112 -17.96 1.52 12.44
N VAL A 113 -18.32 2.36 11.47
CA VAL A 113 -18.77 3.74 11.70
C VAL A 113 -20.26 3.81 11.39
N PRO A 114 -21.11 4.12 12.39
CA PRO A 114 -22.54 4.25 12.16
C PRO A 114 -22.87 5.27 11.06
N VAL A 115 -23.77 4.91 10.15
CA VAL A 115 -24.17 5.75 9.01
C VAL A 115 -24.63 7.15 9.44
N TRP A 116 -25.34 7.25 10.57
CA TRP A 116 -25.80 8.55 11.09
C TRP A 116 -24.62 9.48 11.43
N LEU A 117 -23.50 8.92 11.91
CA LEU A 117 -22.33 9.70 12.27
C LEU A 117 -21.63 10.20 11.01
N GLU A 118 -21.50 9.35 9.99
CA GLU A 118 -20.94 9.75 8.69
C GLU A 118 -21.76 10.86 8.03
N LEU A 119 -23.10 10.70 8.02
CA LEU A 119 -24.01 11.72 7.50
C LEU A 119 -23.94 13.03 8.29
N SER A 120 -23.73 12.94 9.60
CA SER A 120 -23.59 14.13 10.46
C SER A 120 -22.31 14.90 10.13
N VAL A 121 -21.17 14.20 10.04
CA VAL A 121 -19.89 14.85 9.70
C VAL A 121 -19.93 15.41 8.28
N MET A 122 -20.51 14.68 7.32
CA MET A 122 -20.71 15.18 5.96
C MET A 122 -21.63 16.40 5.94
N GLY A 123 -22.73 16.37 6.70
CA GLY A 123 -23.67 17.49 6.84
C GLY A 123 -23.00 18.74 7.41
N ILE A 124 -22.18 18.60 8.45
CA ILE A 124 -21.38 19.68 9.02
C ILE A 124 -20.39 20.23 7.98
N GLY A 125 -19.72 19.34 7.24
CA GLY A 125 -18.78 19.72 6.19
C GLY A 125 -19.45 20.50 5.06
N LEU A 126 -20.63 20.05 4.60
CA LEU A 126 -21.43 20.73 3.58
C LEU A 126 -22.01 22.05 4.08
N ALA A 127 -22.56 22.10 5.30
CA ALA A 127 -23.06 23.34 5.90
C ALA A 127 -21.94 24.38 6.02
N SER A 128 -20.75 23.95 6.45
CA SER A 128 -19.56 24.80 6.51
C SER A 128 -19.17 25.31 5.11
N ALA A 129 -19.22 24.47 4.08
CA ALA A 129 -18.96 24.88 2.71
C ALA A 129 -20.00 25.90 2.21
N VAL A 130 -21.28 25.69 2.50
CA VAL A 130 -22.37 26.63 2.13
C VAL A 130 -22.16 28.00 2.79
N VAL A 131 -21.79 28.04 4.08
CA VAL A 131 -21.47 29.31 4.77
C VAL A 131 -20.28 30.03 4.12
N LEU A 132 -19.28 29.27 3.64
CA LEU A 132 -18.02 29.83 3.17
C LEU A 132 -18.02 30.26 1.71
N VAL A 133 -18.73 29.54 0.84
CA VAL A 133 -18.76 29.82 -0.62
C VAL A 133 -20.16 30.06 -1.19
N GLY A 134 -21.20 29.90 -0.38
CA GLY A 134 -22.59 29.98 -0.80
C GLY A 134 -23.15 28.65 -1.35
N PRO A 135 -24.49 28.48 -1.34
CA PRO A 135 -25.13 27.20 -1.63
C PRO A 135 -24.93 26.72 -3.07
N ALA A 136 -25.01 27.63 -4.06
CA ALA A 136 -24.82 27.28 -5.46
C ALA A 136 -23.39 26.76 -5.72
N MET A 137 -22.38 27.40 -5.14
CA MET A 137 -20.98 27.02 -5.32
C MET A 137 -20.65 25.72 -4.58
N ALA A 138 -21.22 25.52 -3.40
CA ALA A 138 -21.09 24.27 -2.65
C ALA A 138 -21.71 23.09 -3.42
N ALA A 139 -22.89 23.27 -4.02
CA ALA A 139 -23.54 22.26 -4.86
C ALA A 139 -22.69 21.91 -6.10
N TRP A 140 -22.15 22.92 -6.80
CA TRP A 140 -21.25 22.68 -7.92
C TRP A 140 -19.99 21.95 -7.51
N GLY A 141 -19.36 22.33 -6.39
CA GLY A 141 -18.21 21.65 -5.83
C GLY A 141 -18.48 20.18 -5.49
N LEU A 142 -19.66 19.88 -4.93
CA LEU A 142 -20.06 18.50 -4.66
C LEU A 142 -20.23 17.71 -5.97
N LEU A 143 -20.94 18.26 -6.96
CA LEU A 143 -21.14 17.62 -8.27
C LEU A 143 -19.80 17.36 -8.98
N GLY A 144 -18.94 18.36 -9.06
CA GLY A 144 -17.63 18.18 -9.67
C GLY A 144 -16.76 17.21 -8.88
N GLY A 145 -16.89 17.15 -7.55
CA GLY A 145 -16.20 16.18 -6.72
C GLY A 145 -16.64 14.75 -7.00
N VAL A 146 -17.95 14.51 -7.13
CA VAL A 146 -18.50 13.21 -7.53
C VAL A 146 -17.99 12.82 -8.92
N LEU A 147 -18.08 13.71 -9.90
CA LEU A 147 -17.63 13.45 -11.28
C LEU A 147 -16.12 13.21 -11.36
N GLY A 148 -15.32 14.05 -10.72
CA GLY A 148 -13.86 13.88 -10.66
C GLY A 148 -13.47 12.60 -9.93
N GLY A 149 -14.19 12.25 -8.86
CA GLY A 149 -13.95 11.04 -8.09
C GLY A 149 -14.22 9.77 -8.88
N THR A 150 -15.38 9.69 -9.54
CA THR A 150 -15.74 8.56 -10.41
C THR A 150 -14.78 8.40 -11.60
N ALA A 151 -14.38 9.51 -12.24
CA ALA A 151 -13.37 9.49 -13.29
C ALA A 151 -12.01 8.98 -12.77
N GLY A 152 -11.57 9.47 -11.60
CA GLY A 152 -10.35 9.00 -10.94
C GLY A 152 -10.42 7.53 -10.52
N TYR A 153 -11.58 7.06 -10.08
CA TYR A 153 -11.81 5.65 -9.72
C TYR A 153 -11.69 4.73 -10.92
N LYS A 154 -12.35 5.08 -12.04
CA LYS A 154 -12.28 4.29 -13.28
C LYS A 154 -10.87 4.26 -13.85
N LEU A 155 -10.26 5.45 -14.03
CA LEU A 155 -8.89 5.56 -14.51
C LEU A 155 -7.90 4.82 -13.60
N GLY A 156 -8.11 4.90 -12.29
CA GLY A 156 -7.26 4.25 -11.30
C GLY A 156 -7.34 2.74 -11.35
N GLY A 157 -8.54 2.19 -11.56
CA GLY A 157 -8.75 0.75 -11.73
C GLY A 157 -8.06 0.24 -12.99
N ASP A 158 -8.24 0.94 -14.11
CA ASP A 158 -7.63 0.59 -15.39
C ASP A 158 -6.09 0.64 -15.35
N LEU A 159 -5.51 1.61 -14.61
CA LEU A 159 -4.06 1.84 -14.54
C LEU A 159 -3.34 0.99 -13.49
N TYR A 160 -3.97 0.75 -12.34
CA TYR A 160 -3.31 0.20 -11.16
C TYR A 160 -3.95 -1.07 -10.62
N GLY A 161 -5.03 -1.53 -11.25
CA GLY A 161 -5.83 -2.67 -10.80
C GLY A 161 -6.92 -2.25 -9.81
N GLU A 162 -8.01 -3.01 -9.82
CA GLU A 162 -9.15 -2.81 -8.93
C GLU A 162 -8.74 -2.99 -7.46
N ASP A 163 -9.27 -2.09 -6.61
CA ASP A 163 -9.03 -1.98 -5.17
C ASP A 163 -7.59 -1.63 -4.75
N SER A 164 -6.71 -1.29 -5.70
CA SER A 164 -5.35 -0.83 -5.42
C SER A 164 -5.32 0.48 -4.62
N ASN A 165 -4.27 0.68 -3.82
CA ASN A 165 -4.07 1.93 -3.08
C ASN A 165 -3.99 3.15 -4.02
N GLN A 166 -3.37 2.96 -5.18
CA GLN A 166 -3.20 3.99 -6.20
C GLN A 166 -4.55 4.37 -6.81
N GLN A 167 -5.44 3.41 -7.07
CA GLN A 167 -6.82 3.72 -7.49
C GLN A 167 -7.55 4.54 -6.44
N LYS A 168 -7.49 4.15 -5.17
CA LYS A 168 -8.14 4.87 -4.05
C LYS A 168 -7.65 6.32 -3.94
N LEU A 169 -6.34 6.51 -4.03
CA LEU A 169 -5.72 7.84 -4.02
C LEU A 169 -6.08 8.66 -5.25
N LEU A 170 -6.14 8.05 -6.43
CA LEU A 170 -6.49 8.74 -7.66
C LEU A 170 -7.96 9.14 -7.70
N ALA A 171 -8.87 8.30 -7.21
CA ALA A 171 -10.27 8.64 -6.99
C ALA A 171 -10.40 9.85 -6.06
N PHE A 172 -9.68 9.85 -4.94
CA PHE A 172 -9.66 11.00 -4.03
C PHE A 172 -9.11 12.28 -4.70
N GLY A 173 -7.97 12.17 -5.41
CA GLY A 173 -7.37 13.28 -6.13
C GLY A 173 -8.29 13.85 -7.21
N GLY A 174 -8.97 12.97 -7.94
CA GLY A 174 -9.99 13.33 -8.91
C GLY A 174 -11.15 14.07 -8.28
N ALA A 175 -11.68 13.59 -7.15
CA ALA A 175 -12.75 14.26 -6.42
C ALA A 175 -12.32 15.64 -5.91
N PHE A 176 -11.11 15.76 -5.40
CA PHE A 176 -10.56 17.03 -4.95
C PHE A 176 -10.44 18.05 -6.09
N LEU A 177 -9.88 17.63 -7.24
CA LEU A 177 -9.72 18.49 -8.41
C LEU A 177 -11.06 18.85 -9.05
N GLY A 178 -11.95 17.87 -9.21
CA GLY A 178 -13.26 18.07 -9.79
C GLY A 178 -14.12 19.03 -8.95
N GLY A 179 -14.07 18.91 -7.62
CA GLY A 179 -14.78 19.84 -6.74
C GLY A 179 -14.17 21.24 -6.72
N GLY A 180 -12.84 21.33 -6.75
CA GLY A 180 -12.13 22.62 -6.82
C GLY A 180 -12.31 23.38 -8.13
N LEU A 181 -12.47 22.69 -9.26
CA LEU A 181 -12.63 23.28 -10.59
C LEU A 181 -14.10 23.63 -10.93
N SER A 182 -15.07 22.82 -10.49
CA SER A 182 -16.50 23.07 -10.70
C SER A 182 -17.02 24.26 -9.89
N ALA A 183 -16.51 24.46 -8.67
CA ALA A 183 -16.75 25.64 -7.85
C ALA A 183 -16.03 26.91 -8.38
N ARG A 184 -15.73 27.02 -9.68
CA ARG A 184 -15.05 28.17 -10.31
C ARG A 184 -15.81 28.77 -11.50
N TYR A 185 -17.09 28.44 -11.71
CA TYR A 185 -17.88 28.99 -12.84
C TYR A 185 -18.16 30.51 -12.79
N LYS A 186 -17.64 31.25 -11.80
CA LYS A 186 -17.65 32.72 -11.77
C LYS A 186 -16.23 33.25 -11.60
N LEU A 187 -15.51 33.43 -12.71
CA LEU A 187 -14.21 34.12 -12.72
C LEU A 187 -14.42 35.60 -13.06
N GLN A 188 -14.19 36.47 -12.07
CA GLN A 188 -13.58 37.76 -12.33
C GLN A 188 -12.22 37.54 -13.01
N PRO A 189 -11.83 38.38 -13.99
CA PRO A 189 -10.66 38.17 -14.85
C PRO A 189 -9.32 38.15 -14.10
N ASN A 190 -9.28 38.53 -12.82
CA ASN A 190 -8.06 38.56 -12.00
C ASN A 190 -8.04 37.49 -10.87
N GLY A 191 -9.04 36.61 -10.80
CA GLY A 191 -9.21 35.62 -9.72
C GLY A 191 -8.68 34.23 -10.02
N GLY A 192 -7.64 34.11 -10.87
CA GLY A 192 -7.13 32.85 -11.41
C GLY A 192 -6.76 31.79 -10.35
N LEU A 193 -6.51 30.57 -10.80
CA LEU A 193 -6.07 29.41 -10.01
C LEU A 193 -4.94 29.75 -9.01
N GLY A 194 -4.14 30.77 -9.31
CA GLY A 194 -3.08 31.33 -8.47
C GLY A 194 -3.50 32.24 -7.30
N SER A 195 -4.78 32.52 -7.05
CA SER A 195 -5.15 33.36 -5.87
C SER A 195 -5.20 32.56 -4.56
N ASN A 196 -5.56 31.27 -4.61
CA ASN A 196 -5.61 30.38 -3.45
C ASN A 196 -4.49 29.33 -3.41
N LEU A 197 -3.70 29.20 -4.48
CA LEU A 197 -2.46 28.40 -4.54
C LEU A 197 -1.24 29.22 -4.97
N GLY A 198 -1.36 30.49 -5.34
CA GLY A 198 -0.19 31.30 -5.73
C GLY A 198 0.73 31.63 -4.56
N ASN A 199 0.24 31.46 -3.32
CA ASN A 199 1.09 31.42 -2.13
C ASN A 199 1.40 30.00 -1.64
N VAL A 200 0.84 28.98 -2.29
CA VAL A 200 1.32 27.60 -2.16
C VAL A 200 2.43 27.45 -3.19
N LYS A 201 3.63 27.85 -2.80
CA LYS A 201 4.81 27.28 -3.43
C LYS A 201 4.67 25.76 -3.27
N ILE A 202 4.54 25.03 -4.37
CA ILE A 202 4.97 23.63 -4.39
C ILE A 202 6.49 23.70 -4.23
N THR A 203 6.93 23.92 -3.01
CA THR A 203 8.18 23.33 -2.57
C THR A 203 7.91 21.83 -2.68
N LYS A 204 8.85 21.07 -3.26
CA LYS A 204 8.93 19.65 -2.90
C LYS A 204 8.76 19.64 -1.39
N ARG A 205 7.78 18.87 -0.87
CA ARG A 205 7.67 18.65 0.58
C ARG A 205 9.10 18.51 1.04
N ALA A 206 9.58 19.43 1.89
CA ALA A 206 10.79 19.13 2.62
C ALA A 206 10.43 17.79 3.25
N ALA A 207 11.05 16.71 2.75
CA ALA A 207 10.86 15.39 3.29
C ALA A 207 10.86 15.59 4.81
N LEU A 208 9.77 15.19 5.50
CA LEU A 208 9.54 15.28 6.96
C LEU A 208 10.78 15.80 7.63
N PRO A 209 10.87 17.10 8.03
CA PRO A 209 12.12 17.87 8.02
C PRO A 209 13.24 16.90 8.24
N LEU A 210 13.87 16.43 7.14
CA LEU A 210 14.92 15.45 7.24
C LEU A 210 15.84 16.17 8.20
N THR A 211 15.90 15.69 9.44
CA THR A 211 16.97 16.03 10.36
C THR A 211 18.18 16.01 9.46
N PRO A 212 18.77 17.20 9.20
CA PRO A 212 19.51 17.48 7.97
C PRO A 212 20.34 16.25 7.65
N LYS A 213 20.02 15.53 6.55
CA LYS A 213 20.47 14.15 6.27
C LYS A 213 21.77 13.94 7.01
N ALA A 214 21.71 13.23 8.13
CA ALA A 214 22.86 13.16 9.03
C ALA A 214 24.07 12.82 8.17
N LYS A 215 25.19 13.55 8.32
CA LYS A 215 26.41 13.26 7.55
C LYS A 215 26.62 11.75 7.63
N GLY A 216 26.45 11.06 6.50
CA GLY A 216 26.55 9.60 6.45
C GLY A 216 27.91 9.17 7.01
N VAL A 217 28.07 7.88 7.25
CA VAL A 217 29.35 7.36 7.74
C VAL A 217 30.51 7.78 6.82
N SER A 218 31.70 7.96 7.38
CA SER A 218 32.88 8.30 6.57
C SER A 218 33.14 7.21 5.53
N PRO A 219 33.75 7.54 4.36
CA PRO A 219 34.05 6.54 3.34
C PRO A 219 34.84 5.34 3.87
N GLU A 220 35.74 5.55 4.82
CA GLU A 220 36.50 4.49 5.48
C GLU A 220 35.62 3.54 6.30
N VAL A 221 34.70 4.10 7.10
CA VAL A 221 33.75 3.30 7.89
C VAL A 221 32.79 2.56 6.95
N TYR A 222 32.33 3.22 5.88
CA TYR A 222 31.49 2.58 4.86
C TYR A 222 32.15 1.34 4.27
N GLN A 223 33.44 1.42 3.90
CA GLN A 223 34.17 0.28 3.35
C GLN A 223 34.36 -0.84 4.39
N LYS A 224 34.64 -0.50 5.65
CA LYS A 224 34.72 -1.48 6.75
C LYS A 224 33.40 -2.22 6.98
N LEU A 225 32.28 -1.50 6.94
CA LEU A 225 30.94 -2.08 7.05
C LEU A 225 30.61 -2.96 5.83
N ARG A 226 30.94 -2.50 4.62
CA ARG A 226 30.68 -3.23 3.37
C ARG A 226 31.47 -4.53 3.29
N ALA A 227 32.69 -4.56 3.83
CA ALA A 227 33.49 -5.79 3.90
C ALA A 227 32.87 -6.87 4.79
N ARG A 228 31.93 -6.52 5.68
CA ARG A 228 31.28 -7.42 6.64
C ARG A 228 29.78 -7.60 6.37
N THR A 229 29.27 -7.07 5.26
CA THR A 229 27.84 -7.03 4.97
C THR A 229 27.58 -7.29 3.48
N PRO A 230 26.68 -8.21 3.10
CA PRO A 230 25.94 -9.13 3.99
C PRO A 230 26.84 -10.16 4.68
N SER A 231 26.46 -10.57 5.89
CA SER A 231 27.20 -11.58 6.65
C SER A 231 27.14 -12.96 5.97
N LYS A 232 28.12 -13.82 6.27
CA LYS A 232 28.13 -15.21 5.80
C LYS A 232 26.87 -15.98 6.20
N GLU A 233 26.29 -15.65 7.35
CA GLU A 233 25.04 -16.24 7.83
C GLU A 233 23.86 -15.87 6.94
N ILE A 234 23.73 -14.60 6.55
CA ILE A 234 22.68 -14.15 5.62
C ILE A 234 22.89 -14.81 4.26
N GLN A 235 24.13 -14.89 3.79
CA GLN A 235 24.48 -15.54 2.53
C GLN A 235 24.11 -17.03 2.52
N ALA A 236 24.28 -17.72 3.65
CA ALA A 236 23.82 -19.11 3.80
C ALA A 236 22.29 -19.20 3.89
N MET A 237 21.65 -18.28 4.61
CA MET A 237 20.19 -18.22 4.78
C MET A 237 19.45 -18.10 3.44
N VAL A 238 19.92 -17.24 2.53
CA VAL A 238 19.29 -17.05 1.22
C VAL A 238 19.44 -18.26 0.28
N ASN A 239 20.32 -19.21 0.60
CA ASN A 239 20.57 -20.42 -0.20
C ASN A 239 20.07 -21.72 0.46
N LYS A 240 19.49 -21.66 1.67
CA LYS A 240 19.19 -22.85 2.49
C LYS A 240 18.25 -23.86 1.82
N ASP A 241 17.28 -23.38 1.05
CA ASP A 241 16.23 -24.21 0.43
C ASP A 241 16.11 -23.96 -1.08
N VAL A 242 17.22 -23.57 -1.73
CA VAL A 242 17.24 -23.22 -3.15
C VAL A 242 17.58 -24.44 -4.00
N ALA A 243 16.63 -24.87 -4.84
CA ALA A 243 16.86 -25.87 -5.88
C ALA A 243 17.26 -25.18 -7.19
N LEU A 244 18.45 -25.50 -7.72
CA LEU A 244 18.95 -25.00 -9.00
C LEU A 244 18.88 -26.10 -10.07
N PRO A 245 18.60 -25.77 -11.35
CA PRO A 245 18.37 -24.43 -11.89
C PRO A 245 16.96 -23.89 -11.62
N MET A 246 16.82 -22.57 -11.50
CA MET A 246 15.52 -21.90 -11.33
C MET A 246 15.40 -20.67 -12.24
N LYS A 247 14.18 -20.20 -12.50
CA LYS A 247 13.95 -18.96 -13.26
C LYS A 247 14.30 -17.72 -12.40
N ASP A 248 14.84 -16.70 -13.03
CA ASP A 248 15.13 -15.42 -12.36
C ASP A 248 13.86 -14.58 -12.21
N SER A 249 13.42 -14.40 -10.96
CA SER A 249 12.21 -13.62 -10.65
C SER A 249 12.35 -12.12 -10.93
N ALA A 250 13.57 -11.58 -10.93
CA ALA A 250 13.82 -10.16 -11.15
C ALA A 250 14.08 -9.86 -12.63
N LEU A 251 14.76 -10.77 -13.33
CA LEU A 251 15.13 -10.65 -14.74
C LEU A 251 14.46 -11.75 -15.57
N PRO A 252 13.21 -11.52 -16.04
CA PRO A 252 12.45 -12.54 -16.74
C PRO A 252 13.17 -12.99 -18.02
N GLY A 253 13.18 -14.31 -18.24
CA GLY A 253 13.87 -14.95 -19.37
C GLY A 253 15.28 -15.43 -19.08
N LEU A 254 15.83 -15.16 -17.88
CA LEU A 254 17.10 -15.74 -17.44
C LEU A 254 16.88 -16.94 -16.50
N GLU A 255 17.84 -17.87 -16.54
CA GLU A 255 17.91 -19.00 -15.61
C GLU A 255 19.11 -18.85 -14.68
N ILE A 256 18.88 -19.16 -13.41
CA ILE A 256 19.86 -19.13 -12.35
C ILE A 256 20.41 -20.54 -12.19
N THR A 257 21.69 -20.71 -12.50
CA THR A 257 22.41 -21.99 -12.38
C THR A 257 23.45 -21.98 -11.25
N LYS A 258 23.68 -20.81 -10.64
CA LYS A 258 24.65 -20.59 -9.56
C LYS A 258 23.94 -20.22 -8.25
N PRO A 259 24.61 -20.34 -7.08
CA PRO A 259 24.07 -19.88 -5.82
C PRO A 259 23.62 -18.41 -5.87
N LEU A 260 22.55 -18.11 -5.13
CA LEU A 260 21.98 -16.77 -5.03
C LEU A 260 22.87 -15.89 -4.15
N TYR A 261 22.89 -14.60 -4.41
CA TYR A 261 23.57 -13.61 -3.59
C TYR A 261 22.56 -12.94 -2.68
N ALA A 262 22.93 -12.76 -1.41
CA ALA A 262 22.17 -11.91 -0.52
C ALA A 262 22.40 -10.45 -0.92
N ASP A 263 21.32 -9.71 -1.11
CA ASP A 263 21.37 -8.26 -1.31
C ASP A 263 20.40 -7.57 -0.35
N HIS A 264 20.65 -6.30 -0.04
CA HIS A 264 19.78 -5.54 0.85
C HIS A 264 18.53 -5.05 0.12
N VAL A 265 17.35 -5.21 0.70
CA VAL A 265 16.12 -4.65 0.12
C VAL A 265 16.17 -3.13 0.14
N VAL A 266 16.43 -2.54 1.31
CA VAL A 266 16.82 -1.14 1.48
C VAL A 266 18.34 -1.04 1.30
N PRO A 267 18.86 -0.36 0.27
CA PRO A 267 20.29 -0.37 -0.02
C PRO A 267 21.14 0.11 1.17
N MET A 268 22.27 -0.54 1.43
CA MET A 268 23.21 -0.15 2.49
C MET A 268 23.53 1.35 2.48
N LYS A 269 23.72 1.94 1.29
CA LYS A 269 23.96 3.38 1.14
C LYS A 269 22.85 4.23 1.79
N GLN A 270 21.60 3.85 1.58
CA GLN A 270 20.45 4.54 2.16
C GLN A 270 20.41 4.36 3.68
N ILE A 271 20.69 3.15 4.17
CA ILE A 271 20.73 2.87 5.62
C ILE A 271 21.80 3.70 6.31
N THR A 272 22.99 3.83 5.72
CA THR A 272 24.08 4.62 6.30
C THR A 272 23.79 6.13 6.35
N GLU A 273 22.77 6.58 5.61
CA GLU A 273 22.28 7.96 5.59
C GLU A 273 21.03 8.15 6.49
N MET A 274 20.53 7.08 7.13
CA MET A 274 19.40 7.15 8.06
C MET A 274 19.77 7.88 9.35
N ASN A 275 18.75 8.45 9.99
CA ASN A 275 18.94 9.30 11.15
C ASN A 275 19.44 8.49 12.34
N GLY A 276 20.55 8.93 12.93
CA GLY A 276 21.15 8.27 14.10
C GLY A 276 22.10 7.12 13.76
N PHE A 277 22.13 6.62 12.51
CA PHE A 277 22.98 5.48 12.15
C PHE A 277 24.47 5.76 12.41
N ASN A 278 24.92 6.98 12.09
CA ASN A 278 26.30 7.42 12.31
C ASN A 278 26.68 7.60 13.79
N LYS A 279 25.70 7.61 14.71
CA LYS A 279 25.93 7.71 16.17
C LYS A 279 26.04 6.33 16.83
N LEU A 280 25.65 5.28 16.14
CA LEU A 280 25.73 3.91 16.64
C LEU A 280 27.19 3.45 16.77
N ALA A 281 27.46 2.62 17.78
CA ALA A 281 28.70 1.86 17.84
C ALA A 281 28.83 0.94 16.60
N PHE A 282 30.06 0.62 16.20
CA PHE A 282 30.33 -0.14 14.98
C PHE A 282 29.63 -1.51 14.96
N ASP A 283 29.53 -2.19 16.10
CA ASP A 283 28.83 -3.48 16.20
C ASP A 283 27.31 -3.33 16.02
N ASN A 284 26.71 -2.27 16.59
CA ASN A 284 25.30 -1.94 16.38
C ASN A 284 25.03 -1.54 14.91
N GLN A 285 25.97 -0.86 14.25
CA GLN A 285 25.88 -0.57 12.81
C GLN A 285 25.84 -1.86 11.98
N LEU A 286 26.68 -2.84 12.31
CA LEU A 286 26.66 -4.16 11.66
C LEU A 286 25.37 -4.91 11.95
N GLU A 287 24.81 -4.79 13.15
CA GLU A 287 23.55 -5.42 13.52
C GLU A 287 22.35 -4.86 12.74
N VAL A 288 22.35 -3.56 12.46
CA VAL A 288 21.33 -2.92 11.60
C VAL A 288 21.53 -3.35 10.14
N LEU A 289 22.78 -3.36 9.65
CA LEU A 289 23.08 -3.73 8.27
C LEU A 289 22.87 -5.22 7.97
N ASN A 290 23.05 -6.09 8.96
CA ASN A 290 22.78 -7.53 8.86
C ASN A 290 21.39 -7.89 9.42
N TYR A 291 20.44 -6.96 9.38
CA TYR A 291 19.06 -7.24 9.73
C TYR A 291 18.44 -8.22 8.73
N LYS A 292 18.17 -9.46 9.18
CA LYS A 292 17.74 -10.57 8.33
C LYS A 292 16.52 -10.25 7.44
N PRO A 293 15.46 -9.56 7.94
CA PRO A 293 14.32 -9.19 7.10
C PRO A 293 14.66 -8.27 5.94
N ASN A 294 15.75 -7.50 6.03
CA ASN A 294 16.24 -6.64 4.95
C ASN A 294 17.08 -7.38 3.89
N SER A 295 17.10 -8.72 3.90
CA SER A 295 17.85 -9.51 2.92
C SER A 295 16.93 -10.09 1.84
N SER A 296 17.34 -10.02 0.58
CA SER A 296 16.66 -10.66 -0.54
C SER A 296 17.63 -11.48 -1.38
N PRO A 297 17.28 -12.71 -1.77
CA PRO A 297 18.05 -13.45 -2.75
C PRO A 297 17.95 -12.77 -4.12
N LEU A 298 19.08 -12.58 -4.79
CA LEU A 298 19.17 -12.15 -6.17
C LEU A 298 20.15 -13.02 -6.95
N SER A 299 19.96 -13.16 -8.25
CA SER A 299 20.97 -13.76 -9.13
C SER A 299 22.26 -12.92 -9.14
N GLU A 300 23.39 -13.52 -9.48
CA GLU A 300 24.68 -12.81 -9.64
C GLU A 300 24.53 -11.59 -10.58
N THR A 301 23.81 -11.79 -11.68
CA THR A 301 23.49 -10.76 -12.67
C THR A 301 22.65 -9.66 -12.03
N ALA A 302 21.49 -10.00 -11.48
CA ALA A 302 20.58 -9.03 -10.85
C ALA A 302 21.29 -8.20 -9.77
N ASN A 303 22.03 -8.86 -8.87
CA ASN A 303 22.78 -8.22 -7.78
C ASN A 303 23.81 -7.21 -8.31
N THR A 304 24.64 -7.63 -9.28
CA THR A 304 25.68 -6.77 -9.88
C THR A 304 25.08 -5.52 -10.54
N TYR A 305 24.00 -5.67 -11.30
CA TYR A 305 23.42 -4.55 -12.07
C TYR A 305 22.51 -3.65 -11.26
N ARG A 306 21.90 -4.16 -10.19
CA ARG A 306 21.18 -3.34 -9.22
C ARG A 306 22.15 -2.44 -8.46
N GLY A 307 23.18 -3.04 -7.85
CA GLY A 307 24.14 -2.32 -7.02
C GLY A 307 23.46 -1.51 -5.91
N ALA A 308 23.79 -0.22 -5.78
CA ALA A 308 23.23 0.65 -4.74
C ALA A 308 21.89 1.32 -5.12
N LYS A 309 21.27 0.91 -6.24
CA LYS A 309 20.01 1.51 -6.71
C LYS A 309 18.82 1.01 -5.90
N THR A 310 17.85 1.89 -5.66
CA THR A 310 16.55 1.51 -5.13
C THR A 310 15.75 0.73 -6.19
N TYR A 311 14.73 -0.02 -5.77
CA TYR A 311 13.82 -0.69 -6.71
C TYR A 311 13.02 0.30 -7.57
N GLU A 312 12.86 1.55 -7.13
CA GLU A 312 12.31 2.62 -7.97
C GLU A 312 13.25 2.98 -9.13
N GLN A 313 14.55 3.02 -8.89
CA GLN A 313 15.56 3.40 -9.88
C GLN A 313 15.97 2.24 -10.80
N TRP A 314 15.85 1.00 -10.33
CA TRP A 314 16.23 -0.19 -11.08
C TRP A 314 15.08 -0.67 -11.96
N THR A 315 14.97 -0.08 -13.15
CA THR A 315 13.88 -0.37 -14.11
C THR A 315 14.28 -1.39 -15.18
N ARG A 316 15.56 -1.40 -15.58
CA ARG A 316 16.03 -2.18 -16.73
C ARG A 316 17.46 -2.66 -16.56
N TYR A 317 17.69 -3.91 -16.93
CA TYR A 317 19.01 -4.47 -17.16
C TYR A 317 19.51 -4.08 -18.57
N ARG A 318 20.19 -2.92 -18.67
CA ARG A 318 20.58 -2.33 -19.96
C ARG A 318 21.48 -3.22 -20.83
N LYS A 319 22.40 -3.99 -20.24
CA LYS A 319 23.35 -4.82 -20.99
C LYS A 319 22.67 -6.03 -21.65
N GLY A 320 21.63 -6.58 -21.01
CA GLY A 320 20.83 -7.67 -21.59
C GLY A 320 19.58 -7.21 -22.33
N GLY A 321 19.23 -5.91 -22.26
CA GLY A 321 18.00 -5.39 -22.85
C GLY A 321 16.71 -5.83 -22.14
N ILE A 322 16.81 -6.44 -20.96
CA ILE A 322 15.69 -7.03 -20.20
C ILE A 322 15.15 -6.01 -19.20
N ASP A 323 13.84 -5.78 -19.21
CA ASP A 323 13.17 -4.97 -18.19
C ASP A 323 12.99 -5.79 -16.91
N VAL A 324 13.13 -5.13 -15.76
CA VAL A 324 12.91 -5.80 -14.46
C VAL A 324 11.43 -6.15 -14.35
N ASP A 325 11.11 -7.38 -13.90
CA ASP A 325 9.73 -7.83 -13.79
C ASP A 325 8.87 -6.84 -12.98
N PRO A 326 7.77 -6.30 -13.53
CA PRO A 326 6.97 -5.27 -12.87
C PRO A 326 6.35 -5.74 -11.54
N SER A 327 5.93 -7.00 -11.46
CA SER A 327 5.29 -7.57 -10.28
C SER A 327 6.30 -7.75 -9.15
N PHE A 328 7.46 -8.31 -9.47
CA PHE A 328 8.61 -8.41 -8.56
C PHE A 328 9.01 -7.02 -8.06
N ARG A 329 9.18 -6.06 -8.98
CA ARG A 329 9.60 -4.70 -8.64
C ARG A 329 8.59 -3.98 -7.74
N SER A 330 7.30 -4.09 -8.03
CA SER A 330 6.23 -3.51 -7.20
C SER A 330 6.22 -4.12 -5.79
N SER A 331 6.32 -5.45 -5.70
CA SER A 331 6.43 -6.16 -4.41
C SER A 331 7.66 -5.71 -3.60
N MET A 332 8.81 -5.59 -4.25
CA MET A 332 10.05 -5.15 -3.58
C MET A 332 10.01 -3.67 -3.17
N MET A 333 9.31 -2.81 -3.91
CA MET A 333 9.08 -1.41 -3.49
C MET A 333 8.21 -1.36 -2.23
N GLY A 334 7.11 -2.12 -2.17
CA GLY A 334 6.28 -2.22 -0.97
C GLY A 334 7.06 -2.76 0.24
N ARG A 335 7.86 -3.81 0.04
CA ARG A 335 8.73 -4.38 1.07
C ARG A 335 9.81 -3.39 1.53
N SER A 336 10.41 -2.64 0.61
CA SER A 336 11.39 -1.58 0.93
C SER A 336 10.77 -0.50 1.82
N ALA A 337 9.57 -0.02 1.48
CA ALA A 337 8.90 1.03 2.27
C ALA A 337 8.63 0.58 3.72
N LYS A 338 8.18 -0.67 3.91
CA LYS A 338 7.98 -1.24 5.25
C LYS A 338 9.30 -1.38 6.01
N LEU A 339 10.33 -1.94 5.38
CA LEU A 339 11.64 -2.15 5.98
C LEU A 339 12.35 -0.84 6.32
N GLU A 340 12.12 0.24 5.57
CA GLU A 340 12.69 1.55 5.89
C GLU A 340 12.21 2.05 7.26
N ILE A 341 10.95 1.80 7.61
CA ILE A 341 10.37 2.15 8.91
C ILE A 341 10.98 1.27 10.00
N GLU A 342 10.97 -0.06 9.81
CA GLU A 342 11.53 -1.03 10.77
C GLU A 342 13.02 -0.79 11.06
N LEU A 343 13.82 -0.50 10.02
CA LEU A 343 15.24 -0.19 10.16
C LEU A 343 15.46 1.13 10.91
N GLN A 344 14.62 2.13 10.67
CA GLN A 344 14.72 3.41 11.36
C GLN A 344 14.37 3.27 12.85
N GLU A 345 13.35 2.48 13.19
CA GLU A 345 13.01 2.12 14.58
C GLU A 345 14.14 1.35 15.25
N LYS A 346 14.74 0.37 14.55
CA LYS A 346 15.88 -0.40 15.06
C LYS A 346 17.12 0.47 15.30
N ILE A 347 17.37 1.47 14.45
CA ILE A 347 18.44 2.44 14.69
C ILE A 347 18.16 3.21 15.98
N TYR A 348 16.93 3.70 16.16
CA TYR A 348 16.57 4.45 17.36
C TYR A 348 16.61 3.62 18.65
N SER A 349 16.26 2.33 18.60
CA SER A 349 16.36 1.45 19.76
C SER A 349 17.80 1.14 20.19
N LEU A 350 18.78 1.32 19.30
CA LEU A 350 20.20 1.05 19.53
C LEU A 350 21.01 2.32 19.82
N LEU A 351 20.37 3.49 19.82
CA LEU A 351 21.00 4.73 20.25
C LEU A 351 21.20 4.72 21.77
N PRO A 352 22.33 5.24 22.26
CA PRO A 352 22.64 5.32 23.69
C PRO A 352 21.78 6.33 24.45
#